data_AF-P0C8Y7-F1
#
_entry.id   AF-P0C8Y7-F1
#
_cell.length_a   1.000
_cell.length_b   1.000
_cell.length_c   1.000
_cell.angle_alpha   90.00
_cell.angle_beta   90.00
_cell.angle_gamma   90.00
#
_symmetry.space_group_name_H-M   'P 1'
#
loop_
_entity.id
_entity.type
_entity.pdbx_description
1 polymer ?
#
loop_
_entity_poly.entity_id
_entity_poly.type
_entity_poly.pdbx_seq_one_letter_code
_entity_poly.pdbx_strand_id
1 'polypeptide(L)'
;MGCIKSKQECNLHKTIRLKRNKENDEMHNKEKVCLVQANQEDSKFCSCTASPLLLEYAHRLSEDIVNKAVRQWAEVDSKYSDIPYIESDAV
;
A
#
# COMPACT_ATOMS: atom_id res chain seq x y z
N MET A 1 -3.67 14.68 -41.80
CA MET A 1 -2.74 13.65 -41.28
C MET A 1 -3.34 13.11 -40.00
N GLY A 2 -3.73 11.83 -39.97
CA GLY A 2 -4.57 11.25 -38.91
C GLY A 2 -3.80 10.99 -37.61
N CYS A 3 -4.46 11.26 -36.47
CA CYS A 3 -3.92 10.91 -35.16
C CYS A 3 -4.09 9.41 -34.91
N ILE A 4 -3.00 8.67 -34.69
CA ILE A 4 -3.04 7.31 -34.17
C ILE A 4 -3.41 7.38 -32.68
N LYS A 5 -4.52 6.74 -32.32
CA LYS A 5 -4.94 6.57 -30.93
C LYS A 5 -4.23 5.33 -30.39
N SER A 6 -3.01 5.51 -29.86
CA SER A 6 -2.31 4.43 -29.16
C SER A 6 -3.08 4.09 -27.89
N LYS A 7 -3.69 2.90 -27.86
CA LYS A 7 -4.21 2.29 -26.63
C LYS A 7 -3.01 1.69 -25.89
N GLN A 8 -2.08 2.55 -25.45
CA GLN A 8 -1.00 2.11 -24.58
C GLN A 8 -1.64 1.81 -23.23
N GLU A 9 -1.96 0.54 -23.01
CA GLU A 9 -2.28 0.03 -21.69
C GLU A 9 -1.03 0.24 -20.83
N CYS A 10 -1.03 1.35 -20.10
CA CYS A 10 -0.06 1.67 -19.08
C CYS A 10 -0.15 0.57 -18.02
N ASN A 11 0.64 -0.50 -18.19
CA ASN A 11 0.74 -1.60 -17.23
C ASN A 11 1.31 -1.14 -15.86
N LEU A 12 1.66 0.14 -15.71
CA LEU A 12 2.07 0.75 -14.45
C LEU A 12 0.96 0.69 -13.38
N HIS A 13 -0.33 0.63 -13.76
CA HIS A 13 -1.44 0.58 -12.80
C HIS A 13 -1.85 -0.83 -12.33
N LYS A 14 -1.20 -1.92 -12.80
CA LYS A 14 -1.63 -3.28 -12.43
C LYS A 14 -1.20 -3.73 -11.02
N THR A 15 -0.23 -3.10 -10.38
CA THR A 15 0.21 -3.53 -9.03
C THR A 15 -0.80 -3.19 -7.94
N ILE A 16 -1.69 -2.21 -8.15
CA ILE A 16 -2.77 -1.87 -7.20
C ILE A 16 -4.14 -2.36 -7.71
N ARG A 17 -4.17 -3.46 -8.48
CA ARG A 17 -5.38 -4.30 -8.48
C ARG A 17 -5.37 -5.12 -7.20
N LEU A 18 -5.64 -4.44 -6.08
CA LEU A 18 -6.30 -5.07 -4.93
C LEU A 18 -7.44 -5.90 -5.52
N LYS A 19 -7.29 -7.23 -5.45
CA LYS A 19 -8.42 -8.13 -5.62
C LYS A 19 -9.46 -7.64 -4.62
N ARG A 20 -10.45 -6.91 -5.12
CA ARG A 20 -11.77 -6.83 -4.51
C ARG A 20 -12.23 -8.28 -4.41
N ASN A 21 -11.96 -8.90 -3.27
CA ASN A 21 -12.75 -10.02 -2.82
C ASN A 21 -14.12 -9.42 -2.48
N LYS A 22 -14.93 -9.22 -3.52
CA LYS A 22 -16.37 -9.22 -3.40
C LYS A 22 -16.73 -10.69 -3.19
N GLU A 23 -16.61 -11.15 -1.96
CA GLU A 23 -17.42 -12.27 -1.53
C GLU A 23 -18.44 -11.64 -0.58
N ASN A 24 -19.67 -11.52 -1.10
CA ASN A 24 -20.84 -11.37 -0.28
C ASN A 24 -20.82 -12.51 0.73
N ASP A 25 -20.79 -12.23 2.03
CA ASP A 25 -21.80 -12.85 2.87
C ASP A 25 -22.13 -12.02 4.10
N GLU A 26 -23.43 -11.82 4.25
CA GLU A 26 -24.06 -11.12 5.34
C GLU A 26 -24.11 -12.05 6.55
N MET A 27 -23.19 -11.91 7.50
CA MET A 27 -23.49 -12.32 8.87
C MET A 27 -22.97 -11.27 9.83
N HIS A 28 -23.93 -10.56 10.41
CA HIS A 28 -23.77 -9.65 11.54
C HIS A 28 -23.04 -10.34 12.71
N ASN A 29 -21.71 -10.43 12.65
CA ASN A 29 -20.94 -10.56 13.87
C ASN A 29 -20.53 -9.16 14.30
N LYS A 30 -21.32 -8.67 15.23
CA LYS A 30 -21.18 -7.41 15.97
C LYS A 30 -19.98 -7.49 16.91
N GLU A 31 -18.86 -8.01 16.42
CA GLU A 31 -17.60 -7.92 17.10
C GLU A 31 -17.13 -6.49 16.92
N LYS A 32 -16.95 -5.81 18.06
CA LYS A 32 -16.72 -4.38 18.14
C LYS A 32 -15.37 -4.08 17.50
N VAL A 33 -15.35 -3.84 16.19
CA VAL A 33 -14.18 -3.33 15.49
C VAL A 33 -13.90 -1.94 16.08
N CYS A 34 -12.91 -1.86 16.97
CA CYS A 34 -12.39 -0.59 17.45
C CYS A 34 -11.66 0.06 16.27
N LEU A 35 -12.41 0.79 15.45
CA LEU A 35 -11.88 1.60 14.38
C LEU A 35 -11.28 2.84 15.06
N VAL A 36 -10.05 2.70 15.55
CA VAL A 36 -9.29 3.79 16.16
C VAL A 36 -9.06 4.83 15.06
N GLN A 37 -9.89 5.87 15.02
CA GLN A 37 -9.54 7.11 14.34
C GLN A 37 -8.27 7.61 15.03
N ALA A 38 -7.15 7.59 14.31
CA ALA A 38 -5.86 8.09 14.76
C ALA A 38 -5.80 9.63 14.85
N ASN A 39 -6.92 10.25 15.24
CA ASN A 39 -7.08 11.69 15.40
C ASN A 39 -7.48 11.98 16.85
N GLN A 40 -6.69 11.56 17.83
CA GLN A 40 -6.72 12.25 19.12
C GLN A 40 -5.55 11.86 20.00
N GLU A 41 -4.91 12.91 20.49
CA GLU A 41 -3.75 12.98 21.36
C GLU A 41 -4.03 12.45 22.78
N ASP A 42 -5.17 11.77 22.99
CA ASP A 42 -5.70 11.36 24.30
C ASP A 42 -6.20 9.90 24.35
N SER A 43 -5.70 9.00 23.50
CA SER A 43 -6.00 7.57 23.67
C SER A 43 -5.05 6.95 24.70
N LYS A 44 -5.43 7.11 25.97
CA LYS A 44 -5.05 6.22 27.08
C LYS A 44 -5.02 4.80 26.54
N PHE A 45 -3.82 4.22 26.48
CA PHE A 45 -3.48 2.84 26.13
C PHE A 45 -4.72 2.00 25.87
N CYS A 46 -5.11 1.87 24.60
CA CYS A 46 -6.11 0.90 24.20
C CYS A 46 -5.65 -0.46 24.76
N SER A 47 -6.28 -0.92 25.85
CA SER A 47 -5.92 -2.16 26.54
C SER A 47 -6.36 -3.41 25.75
N CYS A 48 -6.63 -3.24 24.45
CA CYS A 48 -6.79 -4.36 23.54
C CYS A 48 -5.41 -4.96 23.31
N THR A 49 -4.94 -5.76 24.27
CA THR A 49 -3.78 -6.60 24.07
C THR A 49 -4.16 -7.57 22.96
N ALA A 50 -3.68 -7.30 21.75
CA ALA A 50 -3.82 -8.25 20.65
C ALA A 50 -3.28 -9.62 21.11
N SER A 51 -3.93 -10.70 20.65
CA SER A 51 -3.42 -12.05 20.90
C SER A 51 -1.94 -12.13 20.49
N PRO A 52 -1.05 -12.74 21.28
CA PRO A 52 0.38 -12.80 20.96
C PRO A 52 0.65 -13.41 19.58
N LEU A 53 -0.19 -14.36 19.15
CA LEU A 53 -0.12 -14.95 17.81
C LEU A 53 -0.47 -13.95 16.70
N LEU A 54 -1.45 -13.06 16.94
CA LEU A 54 -1.79 -12.00 16.00
C LEU A 54 -0.67 -10.95 15.92
N LEU A 55 -0.02 -10.64 17.05
CA LEU A 55 1.10 -9.71 17.08
C LEU A 55 2.31 -10.25 16.31
N GLU A 56 2.67 -11.52 16.50
CA GLU A 56 3.74 -12.19 15.74
C GLU A 56 3.42 -12.23 14.24
N TYR A 57 2.17 -12.59 13.89
CA TYR A 57 1.72 -12.58 12.50
C TYR A 57 1.80 -11.19 11.87
N ALA A 58 1.30 -10.16 12.58
CA ALA A 58 1.33 -8.78 12.12
C ALA A 58 2.77 -8.27 11.96
N HIS A 59 3.66 -8.63 12.87
CA HIS A 59 5.09 -8.31 12.79
C HIS A 59 5.71 -8.93 11.53
N ARG A 60 5.59 -10.25 11.34
CA ARG A 60 6.11 -10.95 10.16
C ARG A 60 5.54 -10.37 8.85
N LEU A 61 4.24 -10.08 8.82
CA LEU A 61 3.61 -9.46 7.66
C LEU A 61 4.15 -8.05 7.39
N SER A 62 4.38 -7.26 8.44
CA SER A 62 4.95 -5.92 8.31
C SER A 62 6.37 -5.97 7.73
N GLU A 63 7.19 -6.91 8.18
CA GLU A 63 8.54 -7.13 7.64
C GLU A 63 8.48 -7.55 6.17
N ASP A 64 7.60 -8.47 5.80
CA ASP A 64 7.40 -8.91 4.42
C ASP A 64 6.99 -7.76 3.49
N ILE A 65 6.11 -6.86 3.97
CA ILE A 65 5.68 -5.68 3.21
C ILE A 65 6.85 -4.71 3.01
N VAL A 66 7.58 -4.40 4.08
CA VAL A 66 8.74 -3.51 4.02
C VAL A 66 9.82 -4.08 3.09
N ASN A 67 10.13 -5.37 3.22
CA ASN A 67 11.10 -6.06 2.36
C ASN A 67 10.72 -5.99 0.88
N LYS A 68 9.43 -6.18 0.55
CA LYS A 68 8.94 -6.06 -0.83
C LYS A 68 9.02 -4.62 -1.33
N ALA A 69 8.61 -3.65 -0.52
CA ALA A 69 8.66 -2.23 -0.88
C ALA A 69 10.10 -1.76 -1.13
N VAL A 70 11.04 -2.17 -0.27
CA VAL A 70 12.47 -1.84 -0.42
C VAL A 70 13.05 -2.47 -1.68
N ARG A 71 12.74 -3.74 -1.98
CA ARG A 71 13.18 -4.39 -3.23
C ARG A 71 12.63 -3.67 -4.47
N GLN A 72 11.34 -3.35 -4.47
CA GLN A 72 10.72 -2.61 -5.57
C GLN A 72 11.34 -1.22 -5.74
N TRP A 73 11.60 -0.51 -4.64
CA TRP A 73 12.26 0.78 -4.69
C TRP A 73 13.69 0.67 -5.23
N ALA A 74 14.49 -0.30 -4.75
CA ALA A 74 15.85 -0.54 -5.22
C ALA A 74 15.91 -0.92 -6.71
N GLU A 75 14.95 -1.73 -7.20
CA GLU A 75 14.83 -2.07 -8.63
C GLU A 75 14.53 -0.83 -9.48
N VAL A 76 13.63 0.05 -9.02
CA VAL A 76 13.28 1.28 -9.72
C VAL A 76 14.43 2.28 -9.68
N ASP A 77 15.06 2.45 -8.51
CA ASP A 77 16.20 3.34 -8.32
C ASP A 77 17.38 2.91 -9.21
N SER A 78 17.75 1.63 -9.18
CA SER A 78 18.80 1.09 -10.07
C SER A 78 18.48 1.22 -11.55
N LYS A 79 17.21 1.18 -11.94
CA LYS A 79 16.80 1.28 -13.35
C LYS A 79 16.91 2.69 -13.91
N TYR A 80 16.83 3.71 -13.05
CA TYR A 80 16.78 5.11 -13.45
C TYR A 80 17.88 5.96 -12.82
N SER A 81 18.82 5.35 -12.09
CA SER A 81 19.94 6.03 -11.44
C SER A 81 20.88 6.73 -12.42
N ASP A 82 20.86 6.34 -13.70
CA ASP A 82 21.66 6.89 -14.78
C ASP A 82 20.99 8.05 -15.50
N ILE A 83 19.72 8.35 -15.22
CA ILE A 83 19.01 9.45 -15.86
C ILE A 83 19.44 10.76 -15.18
N PRO A 84 20.14 11.67 -15.87
CA PRO A 84 20.49 12.96 -15.30
C PRO A 84 19.23 13.77 -15.00
N TYR A 85 19.26 14.50 -13.89
CA TYR A 85 18.22 15.47 -13.60
C TYR A 85 18.25 16.58 -14.66
N ILE A 86 17.16 16.76 -15.40
CA ILE A 86 16.99 17.89 -16.30
C ILE A 86 16.43 19.02 -15.44
N GLU A 87 17.23 20.05 -15.20
CA GLU A 87 16.74 21.28 -14.61
C GLU A 87 15.74 21.91 -15.59
N SER A 88 14.50 22.08 -15.15
CA SER A 88 13.59 22.99 -15.83
C SER A 88 14.04 24.39 -15.45
N ASP A 89 14.69 25.11 -16.37
CA ASP A 89 14.84 26.56 -16.24
C ASP A 89 13.44 27.14 -16.05
N ALA A 90 13.12 27.50 -14.81
CA ALA A 90 11.90 28.22 -14.48
C ALA A 90 12.09 29.65 -14.99
N VAL A 91 11.80 29.86 -16.27
CA VAL A 91 11.69 31.17 -16.92
C VAL A 91 10.29 31.30 -17.52
#